data_AF-A0A8S3D2X7-F1
#
_entry.id   AF-A0A8S3D2X7-F1
#
_cell.length_a   1.000
_cell.length_b   1.000
_cell.length_c   1.000
_cell.angle_alpha   90.00
_cell.angle_beta   90.00
_cell.angle_gamma   90.00
#
_symmetry.space_group_name_H-M   'P 1'
#
loop_
_entity.id
_entity.type
_entity.pdbx_description
1 polymer ?
#
loop_
_entity_poly.entity_id
_entity_poly.type
_entity_poly.pdbx_seq_one_letter_code
_entity_poly.pdbx_strand_id
1 'polypeptide(L)'
;MKNFQDLFILCLLITAVSSMTISPHGGYVSIDEGADFYVECIGPSPKWIIAKRLISDTARISTQSVQINRKSILTIQGMSSSLVGPYLCQTNQSVSTIILQLT
;
A
#
# COMPACT_ATOMS: atom_id res chain seq x y z
N MET A 1 19.05 -46.68 4.73
CA MET A 1 19.51 -45.37 5.24
C MET A 1 20.37 -44.68 4.17
N LYS A 2 19.82 -43.66 3.50
CA LYS A 2 20.54 -42.48 2.99
C LYS A 2 19.49 -41.51 2.41
N ASN A 3 19.49 -40.31 2.98
CA ASN A 3 18.61 -39.19 2.72
C ASN A 3 18.68 -38.72 1.25
N PHE A 4 17.52 -38.45 0.66
CA PHE A 4 17.37 -37.53 -0.47
C PHE A 4 16.27 -36.55 -0.07
N GLN A 5 16.68 -35.54 0.70
CA GLN A 5 15.84 -34.38 0.98
C GLN A 5 16.30 -33.23 0.08
N ASP A 6 15.36 -32.79 -0.74
CA ASP A 6 15.05 -31.38 -0.92
C ASP A 6 16.13 -30.52 -1.58
N LEU A 7 16.23 -30.65 -2.91
CA LEU A 7 16.66 -29.55 -3.76
C LEU A 7 15.46 -28.68 -4.14
N PHE A 8 14.77 -28.12 -3.13
CA PHE A 8 13.88 -26.99 -3.36
C PHE A 8 14.76 -25.76 -3.49
N ILE A 9 15.11 -25.44 -4.74
CA ILE A 9 15.65 -24.13 -5.12
C ILE A 9 14.54 -23.12 -4.77
N LEU A 10 14.66 -22.57 -3.57
CA LEU A 10 13.91 -21.43 -3.10
C LEU A 10 14.38 -20.25 -3.97
N CYS A 11 13.74 -20.07 -5.13
CA CYS A 11 13.74 -18.80 -5.83
C CYS A 11 13.03 -17.79 -4.91
N LEU A 12 13.79 -17.25 -3.95
CA LEU A 12 13.52 -15.99 -3.31
C LEU A 12 13.60 -14.91 -4.40
N LEU A 13 12.52 -14.79 -5.16
CA LEU A 13 12.14 -13.54 -5.79
C LEU A 13 11.97 -12.53 -4.64
N ILE A 14 13.07 -11.87 -4.28
CA ILE A 14 13.03 -10.65 -3.51
C ILE A 14 12.44 -9.62 -4.46
N THR A 15 11.11 -9.58 -4.55
CA THR A 15 10.44 -8.37 -5.02
C THR A 15 10.78 -7.30 -4.01
N ALA A 16 11.54 -6.30 -4.46
CA ALA A 16 11.89 -5.15 -3.64
C ALA A 16 10.60 -4.41 -3.27
N VAL A 17 9.97 -4.79 -2.17
CA VAL A 17 8.87 -4.03 -1.59
C VAL A 17 9.51 -2.81 -0.98
N SER A 18 9.54 -1.71 -1.72
CA SER A 18 9.97 -0.42 -1.20
C SER A 18 8.95 0.03 -0.15
N SER A 19 9.17 -0.37 1.11
CA SER A 19 8.36 0.09 2.22
C SER A 19 8.73 1.54 2.52
N MET A 20 7.86 2.47 2.18
CA MET A 20 8.03 3.89 2.49
C MET A 20 7.16 4.24 3.70
N THR A 21 7.79 4.68 4.79
CA THR A 21 7.10 5.28 5.93
C THR A 21 6.85 6.76 5.61
N ILE A 22 5.64 7.10 5.18
CA ILE A 22 5.29 8.50 4.96
C ILE A 22 5.00 9.15 6.31
N SER A 23 5.84 10.14 6.64
CA SER A 23 5.70 11.06 7.77
C SER A 23 4.29 11.68 7.82
N PRO A 24 3.71 12.00 8.99
CA PRO A 24 2.31 12.41 9.16
C PRO A 24 1.86 13.67 8.41
N HIS A 25 2.72 14.35 7.66
CA HIS A 25 2.43 15.61 6.98
C HIS A 25 1.93 15.44 5.54
N GLY A 26 1.88 14.21 5.04
CA GLY A 26 1.51 13.94 3.65
C GLY A 26 2.64 14.23 2.66
N GLY A 27 2.41 13.88 1.39
CA GLY A 27 3.44 14.01 0.36
C GLY A 27 3.03 13.52 -1.02
N TYR A 28 3.85 13.86 -2.00
CA TYR A 28 3.74 13.37 -3.37
C TYR A 28 4.58 12.11 -3.52
N VAL A 29 4.02 11.09 -4.17
CA VAL A 29 4.74 9.87 -4.53
C VAL A 29 4.58 9.65 -6.03
N SER A 30 5.71 9.64 -6.72
CA SER A 30 5.78 9.19 -8.11
C SER A 30 6.00 7.68 -8.13
N ILE A 31 5.24 6.99 -8.98
CA ILE A 31 5.28 5.54 -9.12
C ILE A 31 5.10 5.16 -10.58
N ASP A 32 5.83 4.14 -11.04
CA ASP A 32 5.74 3.70 -12.43
C ASP A 32 4.41 3.01 -12.74
N GLU A 33 3.97 3.10 -14.01
CA GLU A 33 2.77 2.41 -14.45
C GLU A 33 2.94 0.88 -14.33
N GLY A 34 1.93 0.21 -13.77
CA GLY A 34 1.94 -1.22 -13.51
C GLY A 34 2.63 -1.64 -12.21
N ALA A 35 3.28 -0.75 -11.47
CA ALA A 35 3.91 -1.07 -10.19
C ALA A 35 2.89 -1.19 -9.04
N ASP A 36 3.13 -2.09 -8.10
CA ASP A 36 2.32 -2.20 -6.88
C ASP A 36 2.73 -1.13 -5.86
N PHE A 37 1.75 -0.57 -5.16
CA PHE A 37 1.95 0.44 -4.12
C PHE A 37 1.46 -0.04 -2.76
N TYR A 38 2.26 0.21 -1.73
CA TYR A 38 1.96 -0.16 -0.35
C TYR A 38 2.28 1.00 0.58
N VAL A 39 1.33 1.36 1.45
CA VAL A 39 1.57 2.36 2.48
C VAL A 39 0.84 2.04 3.77
N GLU A 40 1.52 2.34 4.89
CA GLU A 40 1.00 2.15 6.22
C GLU A 40 0.51 3.47 6.80
N CYS A 41 -0.66 3.43 7.42
CA CYS A 41 -1.12 4.49 8.30
C CYS A 41 -1.20 3.98 9.73
N ILE A 42 -0.55 4.69 10.64
CA ILE A 42 -0.43 4.31 12.05
C ILE A 42 -1.05 5.41 12.90
N GLY A 43 -1.95 5.04 13.80
CA GLY A 43 -2.62 5.97 14.70
C GLY A 43 -3.90 5.39 15.31
N PRO A 44 -4.56 6.11 16.23
CA PRO A 44 -5.79 5.62 16.85
C PRO A 44 -6.91 5.47 15.81
N SER A 45 -7.43 4.24 15.70
CA SER A 45 -8.51 3.86 14.77
C SER A 45 -8.26 4.35 13.33
N PRO A 46 -7.17 3.91 12.68
CA PRO A 46 -6.77 4.43 11.38
C PRO A 46 -7.69 3.87 10.28
N LYS A 47 -8.06 4.72 9.33
CA LYS A 47 -8.91 4.38 8.18
C LYS A 47 -8.45 5.12 6.94
N TRP A 48 -8.43 4.40 5.81
CA TRP A 48 -8.21 5.00 4.51
C TRP A 48 -9.50 5.52 3.89
N ILE A 49 -9.42 6.73 3.33
CA ILE A 49 -10.47 7.39 2.56
C ILE A 49 -9.90 7.64 1.17
N ILE A 50 -10.57 7.08 0.17
CA ILE A 50 -10.17 7.18 -1.23
C ILE A 50 -11.11 8.21 -1.86
N ALA A 51 -10.60 9.42 -2.10
CA ALA A 51 -11.43 10.57 -2.48
C ALA A 51 -11.99 10.47 -3.93
N LYS A 52 -11.47 9.55 -4.73
CA LYS A 52 -11.87 9.37 -6.13
C LYS A 52 -12.98 8.34 -6.24
N ARG A 53 -14.01 8.67 -7.01
CA ARG A 53 -15.08 7.75 -7.43
C ARG A 53 -14.47 6.75 -8.45
N LEU A 54 -13.70 5.80 -7.95
CA LEU A 54 -13.06 4.73 -8.72
C LEU A 54 -14.13 3.70 -9.10
N ILE A 55 -14.94 4.01 -10.10
CA ILE A 55 -16.08 3.13 -10.46
C ILE A 55 -15.60 1.88 -11.21
N SER A 56 -14.39 1.89 -11.79
CA SER A 56 -13.85 0.77 -12.60
C SER A 56 -12.76 -0.07 -11.93
N ASP A 57 -11.91 0.50 -11.07
CA ASP A 57 -10.64 -0.15 -10.65
C ASP A 57 -10.52 -0.40 -9.13
N THR A 58 -11.63 -0.35 -8.38
CA THR A 58 -11.62 -0.66 -6.93
C THR A 58 -11.16 -2.06 -6.60
N ALA A 59 -11.28 -3.02 -7.52
CA ALA A 59 -10.77 -4.38 -7.35
C ALA A 59 -9.25 -4.43 -7.10
N ARG A 60 -8.53 -3.39 -7.53
CA ARG A 60 -7.07 -3.28 -7.40
C ARG A 60 -6.65 -2.61 -6.11
N ILE A 61 -7.60 -2.04 -5.36
CA ILE A 61 -7.34 -1.36 -4.09
C ILE A 61 -7.86 -2.20 -2.95
N SER A 62 -7.00 -2.46 -1.96
CA SER A 62 -7.41 -3.12 -0.73
C SER A 62 -6.90 -2.36 0.49
N THR A 63 -7.65 -2.47 1.57
CA THR A 63 -7.27 -1.91 2.87
C THR A 63 -7.33 -2.98 3.92
N GLN A 64 -6.28 -3.11 4.73
CA GLN A 64 -6.24 -4.06 5.84
C GLN A 64 -5.98 -3.32 7.15
N SER A 65 -6.92 -3.43 8.09
CA SER A 65 -6.76 -2.86 9.42
C SER A 65 -6.21 -3.91 10.41
N VAL A 66 -5.08 -3.59 11.02
CA VAL A 66 -4.41 -4.40 12.05
C VAL A 66 -4.63 -3.71 13.40
N GLN A 67 -5.65 -4.16 14.12
CA GLN A 67 -6.09 -3.50 15.36
C GLN A 67 -5.01 -3.50 16.47
N ILE A 68 -4.27 -4.61 16.61
CA ILE A 68 -3.25 -4.76 17.66
C ILE A 68 -2.13 -3.73 17.57
N ASN A 69 -1.81 -3.29 16.35
CA ASN A 69 -0.75 -2.31 16.09
C ASN A 69 -1.31 -0.93 15.73
N ARG A 70 -2.63 -0.70 15.89
CA ARG A 70 -3.30 0.55 15.52
C ARG A 70 -2.86 1.02 14.13
N LYS A 71 -2.89 0.10 13.17
CA LYS A 71 -2.38 0.30 11.81
C LYS A 71 -3.45 -0.03 10.79
N SER A 72 -3.49 0.72 9.69
CA SER A 72 -4.25 0.38 8.48
C SER A 72 -3.32 0.45 7.28
N ILE A 73 -3.28 -0.61 6.50
CA ILE A 73 -2.43 -0.73 5.31
C ILE A 73 -3.31 -0.50 4.08
N LEU A 74 -2.84 0.34 3.16
CA LEU A 74 -3.41 0.50 1.83
C LEU A 74 -2.50 -0.19 0.82
N THR A 75 -3.10 -1.02 -0.02
CA THR A 75 -2.44 -1.71 -1.12
C THR A 75 -3.13 -1.35 -2.42
N ILE A 76 -2.36 -1.00 -3.45
CA ILE A 76 -2.85 -0.80 -4.82
C ILE A 76 -2.04 -1.71 -5.73
N GLN A 77 -2.72 -2.59 -6.46
CA GLN A 77 -2.08 -3.55 -7.35
C GLN A 77 -2.05 -3.07 -8.79
N GLY A 78 -0.85 -2.89 -9.33
CA GLY A 78 -0.55 -2.29 -10.62
C GLY A 78 -1.09 -0.87 -10.75
N MET A 79 -0.23 0.12 -10.62
CA MET A 79 -0.65 1.50 -10.75
C MET A 79 -1.14 1.80 -12.17
N SER A 80 -2.16 2.63 -12.30
CA SER A 80 -2.66 3.14 -13.58
C SER A 80 -3.14 4.59 -13.43
N SER A 81 -3.33 5.27 -14.55
CA SER A 81 -3.83 6.66 -14.57
C SER A 81 -5.21 6.82 -13.92
N SER A 82 -6.02 5.76 -13.88
CA SER A 82 -7.30 5.76 -13.16
C SER A 82 -7.11 5.80 -11.63
N LEU A 83 -6.00 5.26 -11.12
CA LEU A 83 -5.66 5.12 -9.70
C LEU A 83 -4.84 6.31 -9.16
N VAL A 84 -4.38 7.25 -9.99
CA VAL A 84 -3.68 8.46 -9.50
C VAL A 84 -4.64 9.40 -8.78
N GLY A 85 -4.12 10.12 -7.80
CA GLY A 85 -4.85 11.10 -7.01
C GLY A 85 -4.59 11.02 -5.50
N PRO A 86 -5.41 11.72 -4.70
CA PRO A 86 -5.24 11.79 -3.26
C PRO A 86 -5.82 10.56 -2.54
N TYR A 87 -5.02 10.03 -1.62
CA TYR A 87 -5.33 8.97 -0.67
C TYR A 87 -5.16 9.51 0.74
N LEU A 88 -6.24 9.51 1.51
CA LEU A 88 -6.23 10.11 2.84
C LEU A 88 -6.22 9.00 3.88
N CYS A 89 -5.27 9.06 4.81
CA CYS A 89 -5.44 8.36 6.06
C CYS A 89 -6.04 9.29 7.10
N GLN A 90 -7.17 8.87 7.65
CA GLN A 90 -7.80 9.50 8.79
C GLN A 90 -7.59 8.66 10.05
N THR A 91 -7.19 9.32 11.13
CA THR A 91 -7.22 8.80 12.49
C THR A 91 -8.21 9.63 13.31
N ASN A 92 -8.48 9.25 14.56
CA ASN A 92 -9.31 10.06 15.44
C ASN A 92 -8.72 11.46 15.75
N GLN A 93 -7.43 11.68 15.49
CA GLN A 93 -6.70 12.89 15.90
C GLN A 93 -6.20 13.72 14.73
N SER A 94 -6.02 13.11 13.55
CA SER A 94 -5.37 13.75 12.41
C SER A 94 -5.83 13.15 11.08
N VAL A 95 -5.60 13.92 10.02
CA VAL A 95 -5.73 13.44 8.64
C VAL A 95 -4.41 13.71 7.92
N SER A 96 -3.86 12.68 7.28
CA SER A 96 -2.65 12.76 6.44
C SER A 96 -3.03 12.41 5.00
N THR A 97 -2.47 13.12 4.03
CA THR A 97 -2.82 12.94 2.61
C THR A 97 -1.60 12.56 1.78
N ILE A 98 -1.72 11.53 0.96
CA ILE A 98 -0.70 11.14 -0.01
C ILE A 98 -1.28 11.36 -1.40
N ILE A 99 -0.51 12.00 -2.29
CA ILE A 99 -0.89 12.22 -3.67
C ILE A 99 -0.04 11.31 -4.54
N LEU A 100 -0.68 10.32 -5.17
CA LEU A 100 -0.01 9.41 -6.11
C LEU A 100 -0.06 9.99 -7.52
N GLN A 101 1.06 9.95 -8.21
CA GLN A 101 1.21 10.33 -9.61
C GLN A 101 2.05 9.29 -10.35
N LEU A 102 1.81 9.14 -11.65
CA LEU A 102 2.68 8.31 -12.48
C LEU A 102 3.96 9.05 -12.84
N THR A 103 5.07 8.32 -12.92
CA THR A 103 6.34 8.81 -13.47
C THR A 103 6.34 8.83 -15.00
#